data_AF-A0AA97HW87-F1
#
_entry.id   AF-A0AA97HW87-F1
#
_cell.length_a   1.000
_cell.length_b   1.000
_cell.length_c   1.000
_cell.angle_alpha   90.00
_cell.angle_beta   90.00
_cell.angle_gamma   90.00
#
_symmetry.space_group_name_H-M   'P 1'
#
loop_
_entity.id
_entity.type
_entity.pdbx_description
1 polymer ?
#
loop_
_entity_poly.entity_id
_entity_poly.type
_entity_poly.pdbx_seq_one_letter_code
_entity_poly.pdbx_strand_id
1 'polypeptide(L)'
;MLEELQRLKAHIDALKSRLTECESENNTLKDTQFLSNQQFNAQTELKNSIIEQKQEENSQLLQQLQTSQAQLKQLNDDATTLADRYNRLEKSCTDLKNRFQEILAERNELRLVKEKLQNEHRHLHQDIQALQHERERLLQKNDHAKAKIETIIQRLSILGTAQDAYTQEIQQLAHPTEHNEDA
;
A
#
# COMPACT_ATOMS: atom_id res chain seq x y z
N MET A 1 121.53 -12.24 58.03
CA MET A 1 120.33 -12.65 58.79
C MET A 1 119.37 -11.48 59.02
N LEU A 2 119.87 -10.29 59.41
CA LEU A 2 119.02 -9.11 59.63
C LEU A 2 118.40 -8.54 58.33
N GLU A 3 119.16 -8.44 57.25
CA GLU A 3 118.69 -7.92 55.95
C GLU A 3 117.63 -8.82 55.30
N GLU A 4 117.80 -10.14 55.38
CA GLU A 4 116.81 -11.15 54.94
C GLU A 4 115.47 -10.98 55.67
N LEU A 5 115.51 -10.75 56.98
CA LEU A 5 114.33 -10.48 57.81
C LEU A 5 113.67 -9.13 57.46
N GLN A 6 114.45 -8.09 57.17
CA GLN A 6 113.92 -6.80 56.69
C GLN A 6 113.28 -6.92 55.31
N ARG A 7 113.85 -7.72 54.40
CA ARG A 7 113.29 -8.00 53.07
C ARG A 7 111.96 -8.74 53.15
N LEU A 8 111.88 -9.75 54.03
CA LEU A 8 110.65 -10.51 54.27
C LEU A 8 109.56 -9.62 54.89
N LYS A 9 109.92 -8.76 55.85
CA LYS A 9 109.02 -7.77 56.45
C LYS A 9 108.42 -6.85 55.38
N ALA A 10 109.25 -6.27 54.51
CA ALA A 10 108.78 -5.41 53.42
C ALA A 10 107.85 -6.13 52.44
N HIS A 11 108.15 -7.40 52.12
CA HIS A 11 107.26 -8.24 51.30
C HIS A 11 105.91 -8.53 51.96
N ILE A 12 105.91 -8.84 53.26
CA ILE A 12 104.68 -9.06 54.03
C ILE A 12 103.84 -7.78 54.08
N ASP A 13 104.46 -6.64 54.30
CA ASP A 13 103.78 -5.35 54.36
C ASP A 13 103.20 -4.97 52.98
N ALA A 14 103.93 -5.23 51.88
CA ALA A 14 103.42 -5.05 50.52
C ALA A 14 102.25 -5.98 50.18
N LEU A 15 102.30 -7.24 50.62
CA LEU A 15 101.20 -8.20 50.46
C LEU A 15 99.97 -7.80 51.26
N LYS A 16 100.15 -7.29 52.48
CA LYS A 16 99.05 -6.75 53.30
C LYS A 16 98.39 -5.56 52.64
N SER A 17 99.17 -4.60 52.13
CA SER A 17 98.61 -3.46 51.41
C SER A 17 97.80 -3.90 50.19
N ARG A 18 98.34 -4.83 49.38
CA ARG A 18 97.60 -5.41 48.25
C ARG A 18 96.34 -6.15 48.66
N LEU A 19 96.38 -6.90 49.77
CA LEU A 19 95.21 -7.59 50.29
C LEU A 19 94.12 -6.59 50.69
N THR A 20 94.49 -5.53 51.43
CA THR A 20 93.54 -4.48 51.83
C THR A 20 92.98 -3.72 50.62
N GLU A 21 93.79 -3.51 49.58
CA GLU A 21 93.38 -2.85 48.34
C GLU A 21 92.37 -3.74 47.58
N CYS A 22 92.67 -5.03 47.41
CA CYS A 22 91.76 -6.03 46.84
C CYS A 22 90.46 -6.17 47.63
N GLU A 23 90.53 -6.19 48.97
CA GLU A 23 89.35 -6.26 49.83
C GLU A 23 88.47 -5.02 49.66
N SER A 24 89.09 -3.84 49.58
CA SER A 24 88.38 -2.59 49.32
C SER A 24 87.70 -2.64 47.95
N GLU A 25 88.40 -3.02 46.89
CA GLU A 25 87.89 -3.08 45.52
C GLU A 25 86.76 -4.10 45.39
N ASN A 26 86.87 -5.25 46.05
CA ASN A 26 85.84 -6.28 46.06
C ASN A 26 84.56 -5.79 46.78
N ASN A 27 84.70 -5.02 47.87
CA ASN A 27 83.55 -4.39 48.52
C ASN A 27 82.90 -3.34 47.62
N THR A 28 83.69 -2.48 46.96
CA THR A 28 83.15 -1.49 46.01
C THR A 28 82.42 -2.16 44.84
N LEU A 29 82.96 -3.26 44.32
CA LEU A 29 82.33 -4.04 43.23
C LEU A 29 81.01 -4.66 43.67
N LYS A 30 80.94 -5.22 44.90
CA LYS A 30 79.69 -5.75 45.45
C LYS A 30 78.63 -4.66 45.63
N ASP A 31 79.02 -3.50 46.14
CA ASP A 31 78.10 -2.37 46.31
C ASP A 31 77.59 -1.86 44.96
N THR A 32 78.48 -1.75 43.97
CA THR A 32 78.12 -1.35 42.60
C THR A 32 77.16 -2.38 41.95
N GLN A 33 77.45 -3.67 42.11
CA GLN A 33 76.59 -4.75 41.62
C GLN A 33 75.20 -4.70 42.29
N PHE A 34 75.16 -4.48 43.60
CA PHE A 34 73.91 -4.36 44.35
C PHE A 34 73.07 -3.18 43.85
N LEU A 35 73.66 -2.00 43.70
CA LEU A 35 73.00 -0.81 43.18
C LEU A 35 72.49 -1.01 41.75
N SER A 36 73.31 -1.61 40.88
CA SER A 36 72.93 -1.92 39.50
C SER A 36 71.75 -2.90 39.44
N ASN A 37 71.76 -3.94 40.27
CA ASN A 37 70.66 -4.91 40.34
C ASN A 37 69.37 -4.26 40.86
N GLN A 38 69.47 -3.39 41.87
CA GLN A 38 68.32 -2.65 42.38
C GLN A 38 67.69 -1.75 41.30
N GLN A 39 68.53 -1.01 40.56
CA GLN A 39 68.05 -0.16 39.45
C GLN A 39 67.41 -1.00 38.33
N PHE A 40 68.02 -2.13 37.96
CA PHE A 40 67.47 -3.03 36.95
C PHE A 40 66.10 -3.61 37.36
N ASN A 41 65.97 -4.02 38.63
CA ASN A 41 64.70 -4.53 39.16
C ASN A 41 63.61 -3.46 39.14
N ALA A 42 63.92 -2.24 39.61
CA ALA A 42 62.98 -1.11 39.55
C ALA A 42 62.54 -0.78 38.11
N GLN A 43 63.47 -0.83 37.15
CA GLN A 43 63.13 -0.61 35.74
C GLN A 43 62.26 -1.74 35.18
N THR A 44 62.49 -2.99 35.61
CA THR A 44 61.71 -4.15 35.19
C THR A 44 60.28 -4.08 35.72
N GLU A 45 60.10 -3.73 36.99
CA GLU A 45 58.78 -3.51 37.60
C GLU A 45 58.00 -2.42 36.87
N LEU A 46 58.65 -1.29 36.56
CA LEU A 46 58.03 -0.19 35.84
C LEU A 46 57.62 -0.61 34.41
N LYS A 47 58.47 -1.35 33.70
CA LYS A 47 58.13 -1.90 32.37
C LYS A 47 56.95 -2.88 32.44
N ASN A 48 56.92 -3.75 33.44
CA ASN A 48 55.82 -4.70 33.63
C ASN A 48 54.50 -3.99 33.89
N SER A 49 54.49 -2.95 34.74
CA SER A 49 53.31 -2.14 34.99
C SER A 49 52.78 -1.46 33.72
N ILE A 50 53.67 -0.94 32.87
CA ILE A 50 53.28 -0.36 31.57
C ILE A 50 52.68 -1.44 30.64
N ILE A 51 53.28 -2.63 30.62
CA ILE A 51 52.79 -3.75 29.80
C ILE A 51 51.38 -4.15 30.23
N GLU A 52 51.13 -4.29 31.54
CA GLU A 52 49.80 -4.61 32.08
C GLU A 52 48.78 -3.55 31.70
N GLN A 53 49.11 -2.26 31.87
CA GLN A 53 48.23 -1.16 31.47
C GLN A 53 47.90 -1.21 29.97
N LYS A 54 48.90 -1.47 29.12
CA LYS A 54 48.71 -1.56 27.66
C LYS A 54 47.92 -2.80 27.24
N GLN A 55 48.04 -3.90 27.97
CA GLN A 55 47.23 -5.09 27.74
C GLN A 55 45.76 -4.81 28.07
N GLU A 56 45.48 -4.14 29.19
CA GLU A 56 44.12 -3.76 29.55
C GLU A 56 43.50 -2.79 28.54
N GLU A 57 44.25 -1.77 28.11
CA GLU A 57 43.80 -0.82 27.07
C GLU A 57 43.48 -1.56 25.75
N ASN A 58 44.32 -2.50 25.32
CA ASN A 58 44.06 -3.32 24.14
C ASN A 58 42.80 -4.18 24.30
N SER A 59 42.58 -4.79 25.47
CA SER A 59 41.37 -5.57 25.74
C SER A 59 40.10 -4.70 25.67
N GLN A 60 40.15 -3.49 26.23
CA GLN A 60 39.04 -2.53 26.16
C GLN A 60 38.75 -2.10 24.71
N LEU A 61 39.79 -1.77 23.94
CA LEU A 61 39.65 -1.39 22.53
C LEU A 61 39.10 -2.53 21.67
N LEU A 62 39.53 -3.77 21.92
CA LEU A 62 38.98 -4.95 21.23
C LEU A 62 37.49 -5.14 21.53
N GLN A 63 37.07 -4.94 22.78
CA GLN A 63 35.67 -5.04 23.16
C GLN A 63 34.82 -3.95 22.50
N GLN A 64 35.32 -2.72 22.45
CA GLN A 64 34.66 -1.61 21.76
C GLN A 64 34.54 -1.88 20.26
N LEU A 65 35.60 -2.38 19.63
CA LEU A 65 35.59 -2.75 18.22
C LEU A 65 34.54 -3.82 17.92
N GLN A 66 34.48 -4.88 18.73
CA GLN A 66 33.48 -5.94 18.57
C GLN A 66 32.06 -5.42 18.71
N THR A 67 31.82 -4.53 19.70
CA THR A 67 30.51 -3.93 19.91
C THR A 67 30.11 -3.04 18.74
N SER A 68 31.02 -2.20 18.25
CA SER A 68 30.77 -1.34 17.08
C SER A 68 30.51 -2.15 15.81
N GLN A 69 31.23 -3.25 15.60
CA GLN A 69 30.98 -4.16 14.47
C GLN A 69 29.61 -4.83 14.56
N ALA A 70 29.20 -5.26 15.76
CA ALA A 70 27.87 -5.84 15.97
C ALA A 70 26.76 -4.80 15.68
N GLN A 71 26.93 -3.57 16.15
CA GLN A 71 25.99 -2.48 15.89
C GLN A 71 25.88 -2.13 14.40
N LEU A 72 27.01 -2.08 13.68
CA LEU A 72 27.01 -1.84 12.24
C LEU A 72 26.31 -2.96 11.47
N LYS A 73 26.51 -4.21 11.87
CA LYS A 73 25.82 -5.35 11.28
C LYS A 73 24.31 -5.25 11.49
N GLN A 74 23.89 -4.96 12.72
CA GLN A 74 22.47 -4.76 13.04
C GLN A 74 21.86 -3.63 12.21
N LEU A 75 22.55 -2.49 12.11
CA LEU A 75 22.08 -1.36 11.32
C LEU A 75 21.92 -1.70 9.84
N ASN A 76 22.81 -2.53 9.29
CA ASN A 76 22.72 -2.98 7.91
C ASN A 76 21.54 -3.94 7.67
N ASP A 77 21.28 -4.85 8.61
CA ASP A 77 20.13 -5.75 8.59
C ASP A 77 18.80 -4.96 8.70
N ASP A 78 18.78 -3.94 9.56
CA ASP A 78 17.64 -3.03 9.72
C ASP A 78 17.41 -2.20 8.45
N ALA A 79 18.47 -1.66 7.83
CA ALA A 79 18.39 -0.93 6.58
C ALA A 79 17.85 -1.79 5.43
N THR A 80 18.30 -3.04 5.34
CA THR A 80 17.82 -4.01 4.34
C THR A 80 16.33 -4.32 4.56
N THR A 81 15.94 -4.57 5.80
CA THR A 81 14.53 -4.82 6.17
C THR A 81 13.65 -3.62 5.84
N LEU A 82 14.16 -2.41 6.07
CA LEU A 82 13.44 -1.17 5.77
C LEU A 82 13.27 -0.98 4.26
N ALA A 83 14.31 -1.23 3.46
CA ALA A 83 14.24 -1.18 2.00
C ALA A 83 13.17 -2.14 1.46
N ASP A 84 13.11 -3.38 1.98
CA ASP A 84 12.08 -4.34 1.61
C ASP A 84 10.66 -3.87 1.94
N ARG A 85 10.47 -3.22 3.10
CA ARG A 85 9.18 -2.64 3.48
C ARG A 85 8.77 -1.51 2.54
N TYR A 86 9.70 -0.63 2.18
CA TYR A 86 9.43 0.43 1.21
C TYR A 86 9.07 -0.12 -0.16
N ASN A 87 9.80 -1.13 -0.65
CA ASN A 87 9.50 -1.79 -1.92
C ASN A 87 8.09 -2.42 -1.93
N ARG A 88 7.66 -3.04 -0.82
CA ARG A 88 6.28 -3.58 -0.69
C ARG A 88 5.24 -2.46 -0.66
N LEU A 89 5.53 -1.37 0.04
CA LEU A 89 4.64 -0.22 0.12
C LEU A 89 4.47 0.44 -1.25
N GLU A 90 5.55 0.62 -2.00
CA GLU A 90 5.52 1.18 -3.36
C GLU A 90 4.67 0.34 -4.32
N LYS A 91 4.81 -0.99 -4.26
CA LYS A 91 3.94 -1.92 -5.00
C LYS A 91 2.48 -1.73 -4.63
N SER A 92 2.16 -1.72 -3.33
CA SER A 92 0.79 -1.51 -2.85
C SER A 92 0.21 -0.16 -3.28
N CYS A 93 1.01 0.92 -3.28
CA CYS A 93 0.60 2.23 -3.78
C CYS A 93 0.32 2.20 -5.28
N THR A 94 1.12 1.47 -6.06
CA THR A 94 0.92 1.30 -7.50
C THR A 94 -0.37 0.52 -7.79
N ASP A 95 -0.60 -0.58 -7.08
CA ASP A 95 -1.82 -1.38 -7.21
C ASP A 95 -3.06 -0.56 -6.85
N LEU A 96 -3.00 0.21 -5.75
CA LEU A 96 -4.09 1.08 -5.33
C LEU A 96 -4.38 2.18 -6.35
N LYS A 97 -3.33 2.79 -6.93
CA LYS A 97 -3.47 3.78 -8.01
C LYS A 97 -4.16 3.17 -9.23
N ASN A 98 -3.75 1.98 -9.65
CA ASN A 98 -4.37 1.28 -10.78
C ASN A 98 -5.85 1.00 -10.49
N ARG A 99 -6.17 0.54 -9.28
CA ARG A 99 -7.55 0.28 -8.87
C ARG A 99 -8.42 1.54 -8.90
N PHE A 100 -7.88 2.68 -8.48
CA PHE A 100 -8.59 3.95 -8.58
C PHE A 100 -8.81 4.38 -10.03
N GLN A 101 -7.85 4.14 -10.93
CA GLN A 101 -8.00 4.44 -12.35
C GLN A 101 -9.09 3.57 -13.00
N GLU A 102 -9.15 2.28 -12.67
CA GLU A 102 -10.23 1.37 -13.11
C GLU A 102 -11.60 1.86 -12.64
N ILE A 103 -11.75 2.17 -11.35
CA ILE A 103 -13.01 2.67 -10.78
C ILE A 103 -13.45 3.98 -11.47
N LEU A 104 -12.50 4.88 -11.78
CA LEU A 104 -12.81 6.12 -12.49
C LEU A 104 -13.28 5.85 -13.93
N ALA A 105 -12.68 4.88 -14.62
CA ALA A 105 -13.10 4.46 -15.94
C ALA A 105 -14.52 3.87 -15.92
N GLU A 106 -14.76 2.89 -15.03
CA GLU A 106 -16.09 2.28 -14.84
C GLU A 106 -17.17 3.31 -14.51
N ARG A 107 -16.86 4.26 -13.62
CA ARG A 107 -17.78 5.37 -13.29
C ARG A 107 -18.11 6.21 -14.52
N ASN A 108 -17.13 6.50 -15.37
CA ASN A 108 -17.34 7.30 -16.57
C ASN A 108 -18.20 6.53 -17.60
N GLU A 109 -17.98 5.24 -17.76
CA GLU A 109 -18.81 4.36 -18.60
C GLU A 109 -20.24 4.32 -18.09
N LEU A 110 -20.44 4.14 -16.78
CA LEU A 110 -21.77 4.13 -16.18
C LEU A 110 -22.51 5.46 -16.39
N ARG A 111 -21.79 6.59 -16.36
CA ARG A 111 -22.36 7.91 -16.68
C ARG A 111 -22.86 7.97 -18.12
N LEU A 112 -22.09 7.45 -19.08
CA LEU A 112 -22.49 7.41 -20.49
C LEU A 112 -23.71 6.51 -20.71
N VAL A 113 -23.73 5.32 -20.09
CA VAL A 113 -24.88 4.42 -20.16
C VAL A 113 -26.13 5.07 -19.57
N LYS A 114 -25.99 5.74 -18.41
CA LYS A 114 -27.10 6.48 -17.79
C LYS A 114 -27.64 7.57 -18.71
N GLU A 115 -26.78 8.36 -19.36
CA GLU A 115 -27.19 9.40 -20.29
C GLU A 115 -27.94 8.82 -21.49
N LYS A 116 -27.43 7.72 -22.06
CA LYS A 116 -28.07 7.01 -23.17
C LYS A 116 -29.47 6.52 -22.79
N LEU A 117 -29.60 5.84 -21.64
CA LEU A 117 -30.89 5.36 -21.13
C LEU A 117 -31.87 6.50 -20.87
N GLN A 118 -31.40 7.64 -20.36
CA GLN A 118 -32.25 8.82 -20.14
C GLN A 118 -32.76 9.42 -21.45
N ASN A 119 -31.96 9.37 -22.53
CA ASN A 119 -32.39 9.82 -23.85
C ASN A 119 -33.39 8.84 -24.47
N GLU A 120 -33.13 7.54 -24.39
CA GLU A 120 -34.04 6.48 -24.84
C GLU A 120 -35.40 6.58 -24.11
N HIS A 121 -35.38 6.77 -22.79
CA HIS A 121 -36.61 6.96 -22.02
C HIS A 121 -37.40 8.20 -22.46
N ARG A 122 -36.72 9.30 -22.79
CA ARG A 122 -37.38 10.51 -23.32
C ARG A 122 -38.05 10.24 -24.67
N HIS A 123 -37.38 9.52 -25.57
CA HIS A 123 -37.96 9.14 -26.87
C HIS A 123 -39.17 8.22 -26.71
N LEU A 124 -39.04 7.14 -25.93
CA LEU A 124 -40.16 6.23 -25.66
C LEU A 124 -41.37 6.94 -25.03
N HIS A 125 -41.12 7.92 -24.15
CA HIS A 125 -42.19 8.72 -23.57
C HIS A 125 -42.94 9.56 -24.61
N GLN A 126 -42.21 10.18 -25.55
CA GLN A 126 -42.81 10.92 -26.67
C GLN A 126 -43.62 10.01 -27.58
N ASP A 127 -43.11 8.81 -27.90
CA ASP A 127 -43.81 7.83 -28.73
C ASP A 127 -45.10 7.36 -28.06
N ILE A 128 -45.08 7.11 -26.75
CA ILE A 128 -46.28 6.76 -25.97
C ILE A 128 -47.32 7.89 -26.06
N GLN A 129 -46.92 9.15 -25.90
CA GLN A 129 -47.84 10.29 -26.01
C GLN A 129 -48.43 10.40 -27.42
N ALA A 130 -47.61 10.20 -28.46
CA ALA A 130 -48.07 10.23 -29.85
C ALA A 130 -49.10 9.12 -30.13
N LEU A 131 -48.83 7.89 -29.67
CA LEU A 131 -49.75 6.76 -29.80
C LEU A 131 -51.04 6.96 -29.01
N GLN A 132 -50.98 7.57 -27.82
CA GLN A 132 -52.17 7.92 -27.05
C GLN A 132 -53.03 8.93 -27.81
N HIS A 133 -52.42 9.98 -28.37
CA HIS A 133 -53.15 10.98 -29.15
C HIS A 133 -53.76 10.38 -30.43
N GLU A 134 -53.03 9.50 -31.13
CA GLU A 134 -53.56 8.80 -32.29
C GLU A 134 -54.72 7.87 -31.92
N ARG A 135 -54.62 7.15 -30.80
CA ARG A 135 -55.71 6.32 -30.28
C ARG A 135 -56.96 7.16 -30.02
N GLU A 136 -56.83 8.31 -29.36
CA GLU A 136 -57.95 9.22 -29.12
C GLU A 136 -58.59 9.70 -30.43
N ARG A 137 -57.77 10.10 -31.40
CA ARG A 137 -58.23 10.51 -32.74
C ARG A 137 -58.99 9.38 -33.45
N LEU A 138 -58.52 8.15 -33.35
CA LEU A 138 -59.18 6.98 -33.95
C LEU A 138 -60.49 6.66 -33.24
N LEU A 139 -60.55 6.77 -31.90
CA LEU A 139 -61.79 6.62 -31.14
C LEU A 139 -62.84 7.65 -31.57
N GLN A 140 -62.46 8.93 -31.66
CA GLN A 140 -63.36 9.99 -32.14
C GLN A 140 -63.87 9.72 -33.56
N LYS A 141 -63.01 9.27 -34.48
CA LYS A 141 -63.42 8.87 -35.84
C LYS A 141 -64.38 7.68 -35.82
N ASN A 142 -64.14 6.70 -34.96
CA ASN A 142 -64.99 5.53 -34.80
C ASN A 142 -66.39 5.93 -34.28
N ASP A 143 -66.44 6.78 -33.26
CA ASP A 143 -67.70 7.28 -32.68
C ASP A 143 -68.50 8.09 -33.71
N HIS A 144 -67.85 8.94 -34.51
CA HIS A 144 -68.50 9.66 -35.62
C HIS A 144 -69.04 8.70 -36.69
N ALA A 145 -68.28 7.66 -37.04
CA ALA A 145 -68.73 6.65 -37.99
C ALA A 145 -69.95 5.87 -37.46
N LYS A 146 -69.95 5.50 -36.16
CA LYS A 146 -71.10 4.87 -35.50
C LYS A 146 -72.33 5.77 -35.54
N ALA A 147 -72.20 7.05 -35.17
CA ALA A 147 -73.31 8.01 -35.21
C ALA A 147 -73.91 8.17 -36.63
N LYS A 148 -73.05 8.18 -37.67
CA LYS A 148 -73.51 8.17 -39.06
C LYS A 148 -74.28 6.90 -39.41
N ILE A 149 -73.78 5.73 -38.99
CA ILE A 149 -74.46 4.45 -39.21
C ILE A 149 -75.82 4.45 -38.50
N GLU A 150 -75.89 4.89 -37.25
CA GLU A 150 -77.15 5.03 -36.51
C GLU A 150 -78.14 5.95 -37.24
N THR A 151 -77.66 7.07 -37.78
CA THR A 151 -78.49 7.98 -38.59
C THR A 151 -79.00 7.29 -39.86
N ILE A 152 -78.15 6.51 -40.54
CA ILE A 152 -78.55 5.74 -41.73
C ILE A 152 -79.59 4.68 -41.36
N ILE A 153 -79.38 3.95 -40.26
CA ILE A 153 -80.33 2.95 -39.75
C ILE A 153 -81.68 3.61 -39.45
N GLN A 154 -81.69 4.76 -38.76
CA GLN A 154 -82.93 5.51 -38.50
C GLN A 154 -83.64 5.92 -39.80
N ARG A 155 -82.90 6.46 -40.79
CA ARG A 155 -83.48 6.82 -42.09
C ARG A 155 -84.03 5.61 -42.85
N LEU A 156 -83.29 4.51 -42.87
CA LEU A 156 -83.74 3.26 -43.50
C LEU A 156 -84.96 2.67 -42.81
N SER A 157 -85.06 2.78 -41.47
CA SER A 157 -86.24 2.37 -40.72
C SER A 157 -87.48 3.19 -41.11
N ILE A 158 -87.35 4.51 -41.27
CA ILE A 158 -88.44 5.40 -41.73
C ILE A 158 -88.85 5.09 -43.18
N LEU A 159 -87.87 4.87 -44.06
CA LEU A 159 -88.15 4.48 -45.45
C LEU A 159 -88.83 3.11 -45.53
N GLY A 160 -88.43 2.15 -44.70
CA GLY A 160 -89.07 0.85 -44.60
C GLY A 160 -90.53 0.95 -44.18
N THR A 161 -90.86 1.75 -43.14
CA THR A 161 -92.26 1.95 -42.72
C THR A 161 -93.08 2.69 -43.78
N ALA A 162 -92.49 3.66 -44.47
CA ALA A 162 -93.15 4.35 -45.58
C ALA A 162 -93.43 3.41 -46.76
N GLN A 163 -92.46 2.55 -47.12
CA GLN A 163 -92.60 1.59 -48.20
C GLN A 163 -93.60 0.47 -47.84
N ASP A 164 -93.63 0.02 -46.59
CA ASP A 164 -94.66 -0.90 -46.08
C ASP A 164 -96.05 -0.25 -46.09
N ALA A 165 -96.17 1.03 -45.72
CA ALA A 165 -97.43 1.77 -45.82
C ALA A 165 -97.93 1.86 -47.27
N TYR A 166 -97.07 2.23 -48.22
CA TYR A 166 -97.43 2.20 -49.66
C TYR A 166 -97.78 0.78 -50.14
N THR A 167 -97.10 -0.25 -49.64
CA THR A 167 -97.40 -1.65 -50.02
C THR A 167 -98.75 -2.10 -49.47
N GLN A 168 -99.11 -1.69 -48.24
CA GLN A 168 -100.43 -1.93 -47.66
C GLN A 168 -101.53 -1.14 -48.40
N GLU A 169 -101.27 0.11 -48.78
CA GLU A 169 -102.19 0.95 -49.54
C GLU A 169 -102.44 0.37 -50.95
N ILE A 170 -101.39 -0.11 -51.61
CA ILE A 170 -101.48 -0.82 -52.89
C ILE A 170 -102.22 -2.16 -52.73
N GLN A 171 -102.00 -2.91 -51.65
CA GLN A 171 -102.75 -4.15 -51.38
C GLN A 171 -104.24 -3.88 -51.10
N GLN A 172 -104.58 -2.80 -50.40
CA GLN A 172 -105.98 -2.38 -50.19
C GLN A 172 -106.64 -1.92 -51.49
N LEU A 173 -105.90 -1.28 -52.39
CA LEU A 173 -106.39 -0.91 -53.73
C LEU A 173 -106.48 -2.11 -54.69
N ALA A 174 -105.61 -3.12 -54.54
CA ALA A 174 -105.65 -4.36 -55.32
C ALA A 174 -106.73 -5.34 -54.85
N HIS A 175 -107.20 -5.22 -53.60
CA HIS A 175 -108.35 -5.95 -53.05
C HIS A 175 -109.36 -4.97 -52.46
N PRO A 176 -110.18 -4.30 -53.29
CA PRO A 176 -111.29 -3.52 -52.78
C PRO A 176 -112.20 -4.45 -51.99
N THR A 177 -112.45 -4.07 -50.74
CA THR A 177 -113.38 -4.74 -49.85
C THR A 177 -114.77 -4.62 -50.47
N GLU A 178 -115.21 -5.63 -51.22
CA GLU A 178 -116.64 -5.83 -51.47
C GLU A 178 -117.28 -6.31 -50.17
N HIS A 179 -117.73 -5.36 -49.34
CA HIS A 179 -118.95 -5.50 -48.53
C HIS A 179 -119.35 -4.14 -47.96
N ASN A 180 -120.27 -3.49 -48.66
CA ASN A 180 -121.52 -2.85 -48.16
C ASN A 180 -122.16 -2.10 -49.35
N GLU A 181 -123.45 -2.22 -49.68
CA GLU A 181 -124.64 -2.41 -48.84
C GLU A 181 -125.78 -3.17 -49.55
N ASP A 182 -126.74 -3.64 -48.74
CA ASP A 182 -127.92 -4.50 -48.99
C ASP A 182 -128.90 -4.11 -50.11
N ALA A 183 -129.43 -5.13 -50.82
CA ALA A 183 -130.82 -5.26 -51.33
C ALA A 183 -131.09 -6.69 -51.84
#